data_AF-A0A7X3WY10-F1
#
_entry.id   AF-A0A7X3WY10-F1
#
_cell.length_a   1.000
_cell.length_b   1.000
_cell.length_c   1.000
_cell.angle_alpha   90.00
_cell.angle_beta   90.00
_cell.angle_gamma   90.00
#
_symmetry.space_group_name_H-M   'P 1'
#
loop_
_entity.id
_entity.type
_entity.pdbx_description
1 polymer ?
#
loop_
_entity_poly.entity_id
_entity_poly.type
_entity_poly.pdbx_seq_one_letter_code
_entity_poly.pdbx_strand_id
1 'polypeptide(L)'
;METSAIPFAGRSGRQRPGPSNVIPFLAAPRRDGSSSLQLAAALRRLHKAGLRGGFVLVVPMSGDPESGAAHRDVTWWSRLCDRIRERTRLRVALMDVSEAAGMASAVADEGLRRVHVIDEVTPGERSALIELSRGVCTAHPRLLAEARATAVSAVRPDELDAALRNGTLSGLFAHPITASLPIPA
;
A
#
# COMPACT_ATOMS: atom_id res chain seq x y z
N MET A 1 -51.87 -7.58 43.41
CA MET A 1 -50.63 -6.85 43.08
C MET A 1 -49.51 -7.87 43.12
N GLU A 2 -49.15 -8.43 41.96
CA GLU A 2 -48.08 -9.42 41.83
C GLU A 2 -47.03 -8.86 40.87
N THR A 3 -45.82 -8.64 41.38
CA THR A 3 -44.66 -8.18 40.62
C THR A 3 -43.94 -9.39 40.04
N SER A 4 -44.23 -9.69 38.77
CA SER A 4 -43.49 -10.66 37.96
C SER A 4 -42.13 -10.08 37.57
N ALA A 5 -41.05 -10.59 38.18
CA ALA A 5 -39.68 -10.29 37.78
C ALA A 5 -39.31 -11.12 36.53
N ILE A 6 -39.06 -10.44 35.41
CA ILE A 6 -38.54 -11.05 34.18
C ILE A 6 -37.00 -11.13 34.29
N PRO A 7 -36.36 -12.29 34.12
CA PRO A 7 -34.90 -12.37 34.00
C PRO A 7 -34.50 -12.09 32.55
N PHE A 8 -34.06 -10.87 32.23
CA PHE A 8 -33.41 -10.60 30.94
C PHE A 8 -31.91 -10.87 31.06
N ALA A 9 -31.54 -12.05 30.57
CA ALA A 9 -30.19 -12.48 30.32
C ALA A 9 -29.49 -11.57 29.30
N GLY A 10 -28.17 -11.47 29.45
CA GLY A 10 -27.26 -11.38 28.31
C GLY A 10 -27.08 -9.99 27.70
N ARG A 11 -25.98 -9.34 28.09
CA ARG A 11 -25.33 -8.23 27.40
C ARG A 11 -25.29 -8.45 25.87
N SER A 12 -26.21 -7.86 25.12
CA SER A 12 -25.93 -7.44 23.74
C SER A 12 -25.28 -6.07 23.80
N GLY A 13 -24.04 -6.04 24.30
CA GLY A 13 -23.18 -4.88 24.12
C GLY A 13 -23.01 -4.69 22.63
N ARG A 14 -23.74 -3.73 22.04
CA ARG A 14 -23.41 -3.17 20.73
C ARG A 14 -21.93 -2.86 20.79
N GLN A 15 -21.11 -3.65 20.09
CA GLN A 15 -19.70 -3.31 19.89
C GLN A 15 -19.70 -1.92 19.28
N ARG A 16 -19.39 -0.91 20.09
CA ARG A 16 -19.02 0.40 19.59
C ARG A 16 -17.87 0.15 18.62
N PRO A 17 -17.88 0.71 17.40
CA PRO A 17 -16.68 0.68 16.56
C PRO A 17 -15.54 1.20 17.41
N GLY A 18 -14.54 0.34 17.66
CA GLY A 18 -13.37 0.71 18.45
C GLY A 18 -12.72 1.94 17.82
N PRO A 19 -12.04 2.78 18.62
CA PRO A 19 -11.37 3.96 18.10
C PRO A 19 -10.47 3.56 16.93
N SER A 20 -10.65 4.25 15.80
CA SER A 20 -9.96 3.99 14.54
C SER A 20 -8.46 3.81 14.76
N ASN A 21 -7.88 2.72 14.22
CA ASN A 21 -6.47 2.31 14.33
C ASN A 21 -5.45 3.30 13.72
N VAL A 22 -5.85 4.56 13.52
CA VAL A 22 -5.09 5.65 12.90
C VAL A 22 -4.18 6.35 13.94
N ILE A 23 -4.53 6.31 15.22
CA ILE A 23 -3.88 7.10 16.29
C ILE A 23 -2.38 6.76 16.49
N PRO A 24 -1.94 5.47 16.50
CA PRO A 24 -0.52 5.16 16.68
C PRO A 24 0.36 5.68 15.53
N PHE A 25 -0.15 5.72 14.31
CA PHE A 25 0.58 6.23 13.14
C PHE A 25 0.70 7.76 13.15
N LEU A 26 -0.30 8.47 13.68
CA LEU A 26 -0.24 9.92 13.86
C LEU A 26 0.72 10.36 14.97
N ALA A 27 1.07 9.45 15.88
CA ALA A 27 1.89 9.70 17.06
C ALA A 27 3.38 9.35 16.87
N ALA A 28 3.77 8.73 15.74
CA ALA A 28 5.17 8.41 15.45
C ALA A 28 5.96 9.68 15.08
N PRO A 29 7.29 9.73 15.37
CA PRO A 29 8.16 10.82 14.92
C PRO A 29 8.05 10.98 13.41
N ARG A 30 7.60 12.16 12.98
CA ARG A 30 7.29 12.41 11.57
C ARG A 30 8.58 12.57 10.78
N ARG A 31 8.55 12.05 9.56
CA ARG A 31 9.46 12.52 8.51
C ARG A 31 8.71 13.64 7.79
N ASP A 32 9.37 14.76 7.48
CA ASP A 32 8.77 16.04 7.08
C ASP A 32 7.98 16.04 5.73
N GLY A 33 7.49 14.91 5.25
CA GLY A 33 6.83 14.78 3.94
C GLY A 33 5.32 15.07 3.96
N SER A 34 4.57 14.45 4.88
CA SER A 34 3.10 14.41 4.81
C SER A 34 2.43 15.08 6.02
N SER A 35 1.42 15.92 5.77
CA SER A 35 0.56 16.46 6.83
C SER A 35 -0.31 15.37 7.48
N SER A 36 -0.76 15.60 8.72
CA SER A 36 -1.65 14.67 9.44
C SER A 36 -2.91 14.30 8.64
N LEU A 37 -3.45 15.27 7.88
CA LEU A 37 -4.66 15.08 7.07
C LEU A 37 -4.41 14.17 5.88
N GLN A 38 -3.27 14.35 5.19
CA GLN A 38 -2.86 13.50 4.08
C GLN A 38 -2.61 12.06 4.54
N LEU A 39 -1.97 11.90 5.70
CA LEU A 39 -1.74 10.59 6.30
C LEU A 39 -3.06 9.90 6.69
N ALA A 40 -3.98 10.63 7.33
CA ALA A 40 -5.29 10.09 7.68
C ALA A 40 -6.10 9.67 6.45
N ALA A 41 -6.04 10.46 5.37
CA ALA A 41 -6.68 10.14 4.10
C ALA A 41 -6.09 8.88 3.46
N ALA A 42 -4.75 8.79 3.38
CA ALA A 42 -4.04 7.61 2.89
C ALA A 42 -4.36 6.34 3.71
N LEU A 43 -4.31 6.43 5.05
CA LEU A 43 -4.66 5.32 5.94
C LEU A 43 -6.11 4.88 5.78
N ARG A 44 -7.04 5.82 5.62
CA ARG A 44 -8.45 5.51 5.35
C ARG A 44 -8.60 4.76 4.03
N ARG A 45 -7.86 5.14 3.00
CA ARG A 45 -7.89 4.50 1.69
C ARG A 45 -7.28 3.09 1.74
N LEU A 46 -6.13 2.92 2.41
CA LEU A 46 -5.55 1.60 2.70
C LEU A 46 -6.52 0.70 3.47
N HIS A 47 -7.19 1.24 4.49
CA HIS A 47 -8.18 0.48 5.27
C HIS A 47 -9.39 0.06 4.43
N LYS A 48 -9.92 0.95 3.57
CA LYS A 48 -11.00 0.62 2.62
C LYS A 48 -10.57 -0.45 1.62
N ALA A 49 -9.33 -0.39 1.15
CA ALA A 49 -8.73 -1.42 0.31
C ALA A 49 -8.47 -2.73 1.09
N GLY A 50 -8.66 -2.77 2.41
CA GLY A 50 -8.39 -3.95 3.22
C GLY A 50 -6.90 -4.20 3.48
N LEU A 51 -6.02 -3.26 3.11
CA LEU A 51 -4.57 -3.29 3.36
C LEU A 51 -4.29 -2.99 4.84
N ARG A 52 -3.99 -4.05 5.60
CA ARG A 52 -3.75 -4.00 7.05
C ARG A 52 -2.31 -4.32 7.49
N GLY A 53 -1.38 -4.41 6.54
CA GLY A 53 0.00 -4.77 6.84
C GLY A 53 0.98 -4.11 5.90
N GLY A 54 2.27 -4.44 6.04
CA GLY A 54 3.31 -3.95 5.15
C GLY A 54 2.98 -4.26 3.69
N PHE A 55 3.08 -3.25 2.83
CA PHE A 55 2.82 -3.35 1.40
C PHE A 55 3.95 -2.72 0.60
N VAL A 56 4.11 -3.20 -0.63
CA VAL A 56 4.92 -2.55 -1.66
C VAL A 56 3.97 -1.74 -2.53
N LEU A 57 4.28 -0.46 -2.73
CA LEU A 57 3.57 0.39 -3.66
C LEU A 57 4.15 0.16 -5.05
N VAL A 58 3.34 -0.33 -5.97
CA VAL A 58 3.70 -0.56 -7.37
C VAL A 58 2.96 0.46 -8.19
N VAL A 59 3.69 1.23 -8.99
CA VAL A 59 3.12 2.22 -9.90
C VAL A 59 3.46 1.78 -11.31
N PRO A 60 2.57 0.99 -11.94
CA PRO A 60 2.80 0.51 -13.28
C PRO A 60 2.70 1.67 -14.27
N MET A 61 3.48 1.59 -15.34
CA MET A 61 3.45 2.58 -16.42
C MET A 61 3.36 1.85 -17.75
N SER A 62 2.51 2.35 -18.65
CA SER A 62 2.70 2.09 -20.08
C SER A 62 3.99 2.78 -20.49
N GLY A 63 4.93 2.05 -21.09
CA GLY A 63 6.27 2.56 -21.38
C GLY A 63 6.21 3.95 -22.01
N ASP A 64 6.89 4.90 -21.37
CA ASP A 64 7.02 6.28 -21.84
C ASP A 64 8.45 6.46 -22.36
N PRO A 65 8.65 6.87 -23.62
CA PRO A 65 9.98 7.10 -24.19
C PRO A 65 10.79 8.15 -23.40
N GLU A 66 10.15 9.12 -22.74
CA GLU A 66 10.87 10.14 -21.95
C GLU A 66 11.40 9.59 -20.62
N SER A 67 10.69 8.64 -20.01
CA SER A 67 11.10 7.99 -18.76
C SER A 67 12.30 7.03 -18.92
N GLY A 68 12.68 6.68 -20.16
CA GLY A 68 13.70 5.66 -20.44
C GLY A 68 13.31 4.25 -19.97
N ALA A 69 12.04 4.05 -19.60
CA ALA A 69 11.52 2.78 -19.12
C ALA A 69 11.26 1.83 -20.31
N ALA A 70 11.71 0.58 -20.19
CA ALA A 70 11.31 -0.46 -21.13
C ALA A 70 9.77 -0.56 -21.16
N HIS A 71 9.18 -0.64 -22.35
CA HIS A 71 7.75 -0.89 -22.47
C HIS A 71 7.42 -2.27 -21.89
N ARG A 72 6.62 -2.28 -20.81
CA ARG A 72 6.16 -3.49 -20.14
C ARG A 72 4.64 -3.56 -20.25
N ASP A 73 4.14 -4.71 -20.68
CA ASP A 73 2.71 -4.96 -20.79
C ASP A 73 2.08 -5.30 -19.42
N VAL A 74 0.75 -5.37 -19.42
CA VAL A 74 -0.06 -5.70 -18.24
C VAL A 74 0.34 -7.06 -17.66
N THR A 75 0.55 -8.07 -18.52
CA THR A 75 0.93 -9.42 -18.11
C THR A 75 2.27 -9.45 -17.39
N TRP A 76 3.26 -8.66 -17.83
CA TRP A 76 4.56 -8.56 -17.18
C TRP A 76 4.44 -7.94 -15.80
N TRP A 77 3.70 -6.84 -15.67
CA TRP A 77 3.44 -6.18 -14.39
C TRP A 77 2.69 -7.09 -13.42
N SER A 78 1.71 -7.84 -13.92
CA SER A 78 0.98 -8.84 -13.16
C SER A 78 1.91 -9.92 -12.59
N ARG A 79 2.77 -10.49 -13.44
CA ARG A 79 3.80 -11.47 -13.02
C ARG A 79 4.82 -10.91 -12.04
N LEU A 80 5.14 -9.62 -12.13
CA LEU A 80 6.00 -8.96 -11.16
C LEU A 80 5.31 -8.86 -9.80
N CYS A 81 4.03 -8.45 -9.78
CA CYS A 81 3.23 -8.35 -8.56
C CYS A 81 3.11 -9.70 -7.84
N ASP A 82 2.85 -10.79 -8.57
CA ASP A 82 2.82 -12.13 -7.98
C ASP A 82 4.18 -12.53 -7.39
N ARG A 83 5.28 -12.28 -8.09
CA ARG A 83 6.62 -12.58 -7.57
C ARG A 83 6.96 -11.77 -6.33
N ILE A 84 6.60 -10.48 -6.28
CA ILE A 84 6.76 -9.65 -5.06
C ILE A 84 6.06 -10.37 -3.90
N ARG A 85 4.81 -10.78 -4.09
CA ARG A 85 4.02 -11.41 -3.03
C ARG A 85 4.58 -12.75 -2.58
N GLU A 86 4.92 -13.62 -3.53
CA GLU A 86 5.47 -14.94 -3.25
C GLU A 86 6.81 -14.87 -2.51
N ARG A 87 7.68 -13.94 -2.92
CA ARG A 87 9.06 -13.85 -2.39
C ARG A 87 9.19 -12.99 -1.14
N THR A 88 8.35 -11.97 -0.98
CA THR A 88 8.44 -11.04 0.17
C THR A 88 7.37 -11.27 1.23
N ARG A 89 6.30 -12.00 0.91
CA ARG A 89 5.06 -12.10 1.72
C ARG A 89 4.38 -10.75 2.00
N LEU A 90 4.81 -9.68 1.34
CA LEU A 90 4.17 -8.37 1.42
C LEU A 90 2.94 -8.32 0.51
N ARG A 91 2.01 -7.44 0.87
CA ARG A 91 0.88 -7.11 -0.02
C ARG A 91 1.36 -6.14 -1.10
N VAL A 92 0.65 -6.10 -2.22
CA VAL A 92 0.92 -5.15 -3.31
C VAL A 92 -0.25 -4.19 -3.41
N ALA A 93 0.07 -2.90 -3.36
CA ALA A 93 -0.84 -1.82 -3.68
C ALA A 93 -0.46 -1.26 -5.06
N LEU A 94 -1.41 -1.23 -5.98
CA LEU A 94 -1.26 -0.59 -7.27
C LEU A 94 -1.81 0.83 -7.21
N MET A 95 -1.16 1.75 -7.90
CA MET A 95 -1.63 3.13 -8.02
C MET A 95 -1.28 3.63 -9.42
N ASP A 96 -2.22 4.31 -10.07
CA ASP A 96 -1.95 5.00 -11.31
C ASP A 96 -1.35 6.39 -11.07
N VAL A 97 -0.48 6.82 -11.97
CA VAL A 97 -0.14 8.25 -12.12
C VAL A 97 -1.12 8.83 -13.14
N SER A 98 -1.47 10.10 -13.02
CA SER A 98 -2.49 10.76 -13.86
C SER A 98 -2.28 10.57 -15.38
N GLU A 99 -1.04 10.31 -15.81
CA GLU A 99 -0.66 10.10 -17.22
C GLU A 99 -0.81 8.63 -17.68
N ALA A 100 -0.98 7.68 -16.77
CA ALA A 100 -1.10 6.23 -17.02
C ALA A 100 -2.41 5.66 -16.44
N ALA A 101 -3.50 6.42 -16.50
CA ALA A 101 -4.79 6.02 -15.95
C ALA A 101 -5.27 4.69 -16.55
N GLY A 102 -5.58 3.71 -15.70
CA GLY A 102 -6.13 2.42 -16.06
C GLY A 102 -5.12 1.27 -16.12
N MET A 103 -3.81 1.53 -16.06
CA MET A 103 -2.82 0.44 -16.07
C MET A 103 -2.87 -0.37 -14.76
N ALA A 104 -2.98 0.29 -13.60
CA ALA A 104 -3.15 -0.36 -12.31
C ALA A 104 -4.42 -1.23 -12.28
N SER A 105 -5.52 -0.71 -12.83
CA SER A 105 -6.77 -1.46 -12.95
C SER A 105 -6.61 -2.68 -13.86
N ALA A 106 -6.02 -2.51 -15.05
CA ALA A 106 -5.77 -3.61 -15.99
C ALA A 106 -4.88 -4.70 -15.37
N VAL A 107 -3.85 -4.32 -14.61
CA VAL A 107 -2.98 -5.28 -13.91
C VAL A 107 -3.74 -6.03 -12.83
N ALA A 108 -4.65 -5.37 -12.10
CA ALA A 108 -5.48 -6.04 -11.11
C ALA A 108 -6.49 -7.02 -11.75
N ASP A 109 -7.04 -6.67 -12.91
CA ASP A 109 -8.06 -7.45 -13.63
C ASP A 109 -7.51 -8.73 -14.27
N GLU A 110 -6.19 -8.86 -14.47
CA GLU A 110 -5.50 -10.09 -14.92
C GLU A 110 -5.60 -11.26 -13.92
N GLY A 111 -6.48 -11.20 -12.92
CA GLY A 111 -6.78 -12.31 -12.00
C GLY A 111 -5.90 -12.35 -10.76
N LEU A 112 -5.21 -11.25 -10.44
CA LEU A 112 -4.35 -11.14 -9.27
C LEU A 112 -5.17 -11.10 -7.97
N ARG A 113 -5.39 -12.26 -7.36
CA ARG A 113 -6.05 -12.33 -6.04
C ARG A 113 -5.23 -11.54 -5.02
N ARG A 114 -5.80 -10.55 -4.33
CA ARG A 114 -5.16 -9.77 -3.23
C ARG A 114 -4.13 -8.71 -3.67
N VAL A 115 -4.27 -8.20 -4.89
CA VAL A 115 -3.70 -6.91 -5.27
C VAL A 115 -4.78 -5.84 -5.11
N HIS A 116 -4.38 -4.64 -4.70
CA HIS A 116 -5.31 -3.58 -4.34
C HIS A 116 -5.02 -2.33 -5.15
N VAL A 117 -5.98 -1.87 -5.92
CA VAL A 117 -5.85 -0.60 -6.65
C VAL A 117 -6.23 0.55 -5.73
N ILE A 118 -5.40 1.60 -5.73
CA ILE A 118 -5.61 2.85 -5.01
C ILE A 118 -5.76 3.95 -6.07
N ASP A 119 -7.01 4.24 -6.42
CA ASP A 119 -7.36 5.26 -7.41
C ASP A 119 -7.50 6.65 -6.79
N GLU A 120 -7.59 7.68 -7.65
CA GLU A 120 -7.94 9.06 -7.29
C GLU A 120 -7.08 9.63 -6.15
N VAL A 121 -5.77 9.49 -6.26
CA VAL A 121 -4.82 9.89 -5.23
C VAL A 121 -4.37 11.33 -5.46
N THR A 122 -4.62 12.20 -4.49
CA THR A 122 -4.06 13.56 -4.50
C THR A 122 -2.53 13.53 -4.33
N PRO A 123 -1.78 14.55 -4.77
CA PRO A 123 -0.33 14.58 -4.58
C PRO A 123 0.10 14.37 -3.12
N GLY A 124 -0.64 14.92 -2.16
CA GLY A 124 -0.36 14.74 -0.74
C GLY A 124 -0.66 13.34 -0.20
N GLU A 125 -1.75 12.72 -0.64
CA GLU A 125 -2.04 11.32 -0.30
C GLU A 125 -0.99 10.38 -0.90
N ARG A 126 -0.47 10.70 -2.09
CA ARG A 126 0.59 9.92 -2.74
C ARG A 126 1.86 9.94 -1.91
N SER A 127 2.30 11.12 -1.46
CA SER A 127 3.46 11.24 -0.57
C SER A 127 3.27 10.43 0.72
N ALA A 128 2.06 10.47 1.30
CA ALA A 128 1.73 9.68 2.47
C ALA A 128 1.71 8.16 2.21
N LEU A 129 1.22 7.71 1.05
CA LEU A 129 1.25 6.30 0.66
C LEU A 129 2.68 5.80 0.44
N ILE A 130 3.55 6.62 -0.15
CA ILE A 130 4.98 6.34 -0.29
C ILE A 130 5.59 6.17 1.10
N GLU A 131 5.38 7.13 2.01
CA GLU A 131 5.89 7.12 3.38
C GLU A 131 5.43 5.88 4.18
N LEU A 132 4.20 5.43 3.97
CA LEU A 132 3.63 4.24 4.62
C LEU A 132 4.08 2.91 4.00
N SER A 133 4.60 2.93 2.78
CA SER A 133 4.99 1.71 2.05
C SER A 133 6.31 1.14 2.58
N ARG A 134 6.52 -0.18 2.41
CA ARG A 134 7.82 -0.82 2.66
C ARG A 134 8.83 -0.54 1.53
N GLY A 135 8.33 -0.13 0.38
CA GLY A 135 9.10 0.30 -0.76
C GLY A 135 8.20 0.61 -1.95
N VAL A 136 8.77 1.33 -2.90
CA VAL A 136 8.13 1.78 -4.13
C VAL A 136 8.82 1.12 -5.31
N CYS A 137 8.02 0.50 -6.18
CA CYS A 137 8.46 -0.05 -7.46
C CYS A 137 7.81 0.75 -8.59
N THR A 138 8.62 1.53 -9.30
CA THR A 138 8.15 2.34 -10.43
C THR A 138 9.30 2.72 -11.35
N ALA A 139 8.98 2.96 -12.61
CA ALA A 139 9.93 3.56 -13.54
C ALA A 139 9.78 5.10 -13.62
N HIS A 140 8.80 5.68 -12.92
CA HIS A 140 8.55 7.13 -12.92
C HIS A 140 9.67 7.88 -12.19
N PRO A 141 10.47 8.74 -12.87
CA PRO A 141 11.64 9.39 -12.25
C PRO A 141 11.29 10.25 -11.04
N ARG A 142 10.20 11.02 -11.12
CA ARG A 142 9.74 11.87 -10.01
C ARG A 142 9.33 11.07 -8.78
N LEU A 143 8.68 9.92 -8.95
CA LEU A 143 8.25 9.08 -7.82
C LEU A 143 9.42 8.34 -7.20
N LEU A 144 10.41 7.93 -8.00
CA LEU A 144 11.68 7.40 -7.49
C LEU A 144 12.40 8.46 -6.64
N ALA A 145 12.44 9.71 -7.10
CA ALA A 145 13.03 10.81 -6.35
C ALA A 145 12.25 11.12 -5.06
N GLU A 146 10.91 11.15 -5.13
CA GLU A 146 10.02 11.38 -3.99
C GLU A 146 10.17 10.29 -2.91
N ALA A 147 10.23 9.02 -3.31
CA ALA A 147 10.45 7.90 -2.40
C ALA A 147 11.85 7.94 -1.76
N ARG A 148 12.89 8.31 -2.52
CA ARG A 148 14.25 8.49 -1.95
C ARG A 148 14.29 9.65 -0.96
N ALA A 149 13.63 10.76 -1.26
CA ALA A 149 13.54 11.93 -0.36
C ALA A 149 12.84 11.60 0.97
N THR A 150 11.91 10.65 0.96
CA THR A 150 11.21 10.15 2.17
C THR A 150 11.94 9.01 2.88
N ALA A 151 13.16 8.69 2.45
CA ALA A 151 13.96 7.55 2.93
C ALA A 151 13.19 6.20 2.85
N VAL A 152 12.36 6.07 1.82
CA VAL A 152 11.67 4.85 1.43
C VAL A 152 12.47 4.18 0.31
N SER A 153 12.60 2.86 0.36
CA SER A 153 13.27 2.11 -0.70
C SER A 153 12.56 2.29 -2.03
N ALA A 154 13.27 2.71 -3.06
CA ALA A 154 12.71 3.03 -4.37
C ALA A 154 13.53 2.34 -5.46
N VAL A 155 12.91 1.42 -6.18
CA VAL A 155 13.60 0.49 -7.09
C VAL A 155 12.90 0.49 -8.45
N ARG A 156 13.69 0.39 -9.52
CA ARG A 156 13.13 0.23 -10.87
C ARG A 156 12.52 -1.16 -11.04
N PRO A 157 11.52 -1.33 -11.92
CA PRO A 157 10.83 -2.62 -12.07
C PRO A 157 11.76 -3.75 -12.51
N ASP A 158 12.70 -3.48 -13.43
CA ASP A 158 13.66 -4.48 -13.91
C ASP A 158 14.69 -4.89 -12.83
N GLU A 159 15.14 -3.92 -12.03
CA GLU A 159 16.05 -4.16 -10.91
C GLU A 159 15.37 -5.03 -9.84
N LEU A 160 14.11 -4.74 -9.54
CA LEU A 160 13.31 -5.53 -8.61
C LEU A 160 13.04 -6.93 -9.17
N ASP A 161 12.71 -7.05 -10.45
CA ASP A 161 12.49 -8.32 -11.13
C ASP A 161 13.74 -9.22 -11.07
N ALA A 162 14.91 -8.64 -11.35
CA ALA A 162 16.19 -9.33 -11.25
C ALA A 162 16.50 -9.74 -9.81
N ALA A 163 16.29 -8.85 -8.83
CA ALA A 163 16.52 -9.16 -7.42
C ALA A 163 15.60 -10.28 -6.90
N LEU A 164 14.33 -10.27 -7.32
CA LEU A 164 13.35 -11.31 -6.99
C LEU A 164 13.73 -12.67 -7.58
N ARG A 165 14.24 -12.69 -8.83
CA ARG A 165 14.71 -13.92 -9.49
C ARG A 165 15.97 -14.48 -8.86
N ASN A 166 16.91 -13.61 -8.49
CA ASN A 166 18.22 -13.99 -7.97
C ASN A 166 18.23 -14.19 -6.44
N GLY A 167 17.11 -13.91 -5.75
CA GLY A 167 16.99 -14.08 -4.29
C GLY A 167 17.78 -13.05 -3.47
N THR A 168 18.16 -11.92 -4.07
CA THR A 168 19.01 -10.88 -3.44
C THR A 168 18.20 -9.80 -2.69
N LEU A 169 16.99 -10.14 -2.25
CA LEU A 169 16.03 -9.22 -1.62
C LEU A 169 16.48 -8.63 -0.27
N SER A 170 17.49 -9.21 0.36
CA SER A 170 17.86 -9.01 1.77
C SER A 170 18.19 -7.57 2.18
N GLY A 171 18.31 -6.63 1.22
CA GLY A 171 18.48 -5.20 1.49
C GLY A 171 17.36 -4.29 0.96
N LEU A 172 16.48 -4.76 0.07
CA LEU A 172 15.57 -3.87 -0.67
C LEU A 172 14.34 -3.44 0.14
N PHE A 173 13.87 -4.27 1.07
CA PHE A 173 12.70 -3.96 1.90
C PHE A 173 12.99 -4.15 3.40
N ALA A 174 14.27 -4.14 3.77
CA ALA A 174 14.75 -4.47 5.11
C ALA A 174 14.39 -3.43 6.19
N HIS A 175 13.80 -2.28 5.82
CA HIS A 175 13.37 -1.32 6.83
C HIS A 175 12.11 -1.79 7.57
N PRO A 176 12.17 -1.93 8.90
CA PRO A 176 11.04 -2.29 9.71
C PRO A 176 10.16 -1.06 9.89
N ILE A 177 9.13 -0.87 9.06
CA ILE A 177 7.92 -0.20 9.56
C ILE A 177 7.15 -1.26 10.35
N THR A 178 7.65 -1.53 11.56
CA THR A 178 6.95 -2.19 12.65
C THR A 178 5.71 -1.38 12.99
N ALA A 179 4.65 -1.62 12.24
CA ALA A 179 3.28 -1.37 12.68
C ALA A 179 2.40 -2.29 11.83
N SER A 180 2.36 -3.57 12.20
CA SER A 180 1.21 -4.40 11.88
C SER A 180 -0.02 -3.63 12.36
N LEU A 181 -0.98 -3.31 11.47
CA LEU A 181 -2.25 -2.80 11.97
C LEU A 181 -2.85 -3.92 12.83
N PRO A 182 -3.19 -3.66 14.10
CA PRO A 182 -3.78 -4.69 14.94
C PRO A 182 -5.04 -5.19 14.25
N ILE A 183 -5.12 -6.52 14.09
CA ILE A 183 -6.32 -7.20 13.60
C ILE A 183 -7.37 -7.00 14.70
N PRO A 184 -8.51 -6.34 14.43
CA PRO A 184 -9.58 -6.31 15.40
C PRO A 184 -10.08 -7.73 15.63
N ALA A 185 -10.14 -8.13 16.90
CA ALA A 185 -10.73 -9.39 17.36
C ALA A 185 -12.24 -9.44 17.12
#